data_AF-A0A849GP74-F1
#
_entry.id   AF-A0A849GP74-F1
#
_cell.length_a   1.000
_cell.length_b   1.000
_cell.length_c   1.000
_cell.angle_alpha   90.00
_cell.angle_beta   90.00
_cell.angle_gamma   90.00
#
_symmetry.space_group_name_H-M   'P 1'
#
loop_
_entity.id
_entity.type
_entity.pdbx_description
1 polymer ?
#
loop_
_entity_poly.entity_id
_entity_poly.type
_entity_poly.pdbx_seq_one_letter_code
_entity_poly.pdbx_strand_id
1 'polypeptide(L)'
;MSNFILQYLLPLASVVLLIACLINSIRLRFELNAYAENVLTLPAPVAAYDDTDLRRMVDRRMTMFEARLTKLVTEQQNALPLVAAAPVPPLKNELPVEYAVRMARSGATVDDLVRGCGLNIGEAQLLLRMHAVKRTSEESARH
;
A
#
# COMPACT_ATOMS: atom_id res chain seq x y z
N MET A 1 -2.56 63.16 -17.27
CA MET A 1 -1.88 62.61 -18.47
C MET A 1 -1.30 61.22 -18.27
N SER A 2 -0.82 60.85 -17.08
CA SER A 2 -0.28 59.51 -16.75
C SER A 2 -1.26 58.35 -16.92
N ASN A 3 -2.54 58.53 -16.60
CA ASN A 3 -3.54 57.44 -16.67
C ASN A 3 -3.86 57.00 -18.11
N PHE A 4 -3.82 57.92 -19.08
CA PHE A 4 -4.04 57.56 -20.49
C PHE A 4 -2.91 56.69 -21.03
N ILE A 5 -1.67 56.97 -20.64
CA ILE A 5 -0.49 56.20 -21.08
C ILE A 5 -0.56 54.77 -20.54
N LEU A 6 -0.93 54.58 -19.28
CA LEU A 6 -1.10 53.25 -18.67
C LEU A 6 -2.25 52.46 -19.33
N GLN A 7 -3.35 53.12 -19.70
CA GLN A 7 -4.50 52.47 -20.32
C GLN A 7 -4.22 51.94 -21.74
N TYR A 8 -3.28 52.55 -22.48
CA TYR A 8 -2.85 52.06 -23.79
C TYR A 8 -1.65 51.11 -23.72
N LEU A 9 -0.77 51.25 -22.72
CA LEU A 9 0.38 50.35 -22.55
C LEU A 9 -0.03 48.94 -22.12
N LEU A 10 -1.04 48.81 -21.27
CA LEU A 10 -1.51 47.50 -20.79
C LEU A 10 -2.01 46.59 -21.93
N PRO A 11 -2.94 47.00 -22.82
CA PRO A 11 -3.37 46.16 -23.93
C PRO A 11 -2.24 45.90 -24.92
N LEU A 12 -1.33 46.86 -25.14
CA LEU A 12 -0.18 46.69 -26.03
C LEU A 12 0.77 45.60 -25.49
N ALA A 13 1.07 45.62 -24.20
CA ALA A 13 1.86 44.57 -23.55
C ALA A 13 1.18 43.19 -23.64
N SER A 14 -0.14 43.12 -23.44
CA SER A 14 -0.90 41.87 -23.58
C SER A 14 -0.85 41.32 -25.02
N VAL A 15 -0.98 42.20 -26.03
CA VAL A 15 -0.90 41.81 -27.44
C VAL A 15 0.50 41.26 -27.77
N VAL A 16 1.55 41.93 -27.31
CA VAL A 16 2.94 41.45 -27.50
C VAL A 16 3.15 40.08 -26.83
N LEU A 17 2.62 39.88 -25.62
CA LEU A 17 2.74 38.61 -24.91
C LEU A 17 1.98 37.47 -25.62
N LEU A 18 0.79 37.75 -26.16
CA LEU A 18 0.03 36.78 -26.96
C LEU A 18 0.77 36.39 -28.25
N ILE A 19 1.37 37.36 -28.93
CA ILE A 19 2.17 37.11 -30.14
C ILE A 19 3.39 36.24 -29.78
N ALA A 20 4.11 36.56 -28.71
CA ALA A 20 5.25 35.76 -28.25
C ALA A 20 4.83 34.34 -27.84
N CYS A 21 3.67 34.18 -27.20
CA CYS A 21 3.11 32.89 -26.83
C CYS A 21 2.77 32.05 -28.08
N LEU A 22 2.13 32.66 -29.07
CA LEU A 22 1.82 32.02 -30.35
C LEU A 22 3.08 31.52 -31.05
N ILE A 23 4.11 32.38 -31.19
CA ILE A 23 5.38 32.02 -31.82
C ILE A 23 6.04 30.83 -31.10
N ASN A 24 6.10 30.86 -29.75
CA ASN A 24 6.67 29.77 -28.98
C ASN A 24 5.86 28.46 -29.13
N SER A 25 4.53 28.54 -29.16
CA SER A 25 3.68 27.36 -29.36
C SER A 25 3.88 26.71 -30.73
N ILE A 26 4.07 27.54 -31.77
CA ILE A 26 4.36 27.07 -33.14
C ILE A 26 5.73 26.41 -33.16
N ARG A 27 6.75 27.05 -32.59
CA ARG A 27 8.11 26.50 -32.53
C ARG A 27 8.13 25.14 -31.81
N LEU A 28 7.44 25.04 -30.68
CA LEU A 28 7.35 23.80 -29.91
C LEU A 28 6.64 22.68 -30.69
N ARG A 29 5.59 23.03 -31.44
CA ARG A 29 4.90 22.08 -32.35
C ARG A 29 5.81 21.61 -33.49
N PHE A 30 6.63 22.50 -34.04
CA PHE A 30 7.61 22.13 -35.07
C PHE A 30 8.68 21.18 -34.52
N GLU A 31 9.22 21.46 -33.34
CA GLU A 31 10.18 20.57 -32.68
C GLU A 31 9.54 19.20 -32.37
N LEU A 32 8.31 19.18 -31.84
CA LEU A 32 7.57 17.93 -31.59
C LEU A 32 7.30 17.13 -32.86
N ASN A 33 6.95 17.79 -33.97
CA ASN A 33 6.76 17.09 -35.26
C ASN A 33 8.07 16.52 -35.79
N ALA A 34 9.19 17.24 -35.64
CA ALA A 34 10.51 16.71 -36.00
C ALA A 34 10.89 15.50 -35.12
N TYR A 35 10.57 15.52 -33.82
CA TYR A 35 10.74 14.34 -32.97
C TYR A 35 9.79 13.20 -33.36
N ALA A 36 8.54 13.48 -33.72
CA ALA A 36 7.58 12.46 -34.13
C ALA A 36 8.01 11.74 -35.42
N GLU A 37 8.53 12.48 -36.42
CA GLU A 37 9.08 11.87 -37.64
C GLU A 37 10.34 11.05 -37.35
N ASN A 38 11.22 11.51 -36.47
CA ASN A 38 12.38 10.74 -36.03
C ASN A 38 11.98 9.45 -35.28
N VAL A 39 10.90 9.48 -34.47
CA VAL A 39 10.39 8.30 -33.77
C VAL A 39 9.68 7.33 -34.74
N LEU A 40 8.99 7.84 -35.76
CA LEU A 40 8.37 7.01 -36.80
C LEU A 40 9.38 6.35 -37.75
N THR A 41 10.57 6.92 -37.90
CA THR A 41 11.63 6.40 -38.77
C THR A 41 12.62 5.49 -38.04
N LEU A 42 12.54 5.37 -36.71
CA LEU A 42 13.11 4.20 -36.05
C LEU A 42 12.37 2.97 -36.61
N PRO A 43 13.07 1.94 -37.14
CA PRO A 43 12.43 0.67 -37.39
C PRO A 43 11.90 0.22 -36.04
N ALA A 44 10.59 0.33 -35.82
CA ALA A 44 10.00 -0.17 -34.60
C ALA A 44 10.41 -1.63 -34.51
N PRO A 45 11.23 -2.05 -33.52
CA PRO A 45 11.29 -3.44 -33.21
C PRO A 45 9.98 -3.70 -32.45
N VAL A 46 8.87 -3.71 -33.18
CA VAL A 46 7.86 -4.75 -32.98
C VAL A 46 8.56 -6.04 -33.43
N ALA A 47 9.59 -6.43 -32.67
CA ALA A 47 9.81 -7.84 -32.43
C ALA A 47 8.42 -8.31 -32.02
N ALA A 48 7.81 -9.13 -32.87
CA ALA A 48 6.60 -9.85 -32.53
C ALA A 48 6.92 -10.53 -31.21
N TYR A 49 6.54 -9.88 -30.11
CA TYR A 49 6.83 -10.39 -28.78
C TYR A 49 5.94 -11.60 -28.72
N ASP A 50 6.55 -12.79 -28.76
CA ASP A 50 5.81 -14.02 -28.79
C ASP A 50 5.02 -14.09 -27.48
N ASP A 51 3.72 -13.78 -27.56
CA ASP A 51 2.83 -13.71 -26.40
C ASP A 51 2.86 -15.02 -25.60
N THR A 52 3.23 -16.12 -26.26
CA THR A 52 3.42 -17.42 -25.62
C THR A 52 4.59 -17.43 -24.65
N ASP A 53 5.70 -16.77 -24.96
CA ASP A 53 6.87 -16.68 -24.09
C ASP A 53 6.65 -15.69 -22.94
N LEU A 54 5.90 -14.61 -23.18
CA LEU A 54 5.47 -13.72 -22.09
C LEU A 54 4.58 -14.46 -21.10
N ARG A 55 3.59 -15.21 -21.60
CA ARG A 55 2.68 -16.02 -20.77
C ARG A 55 3.45 -17.07 -19.98
N ARG A 56 4.37 -17.80 -20.62
CA ARG A 56 5.24 -18.78 -19.93
C ARG A 56 6.09 -18.14 -18.85
N MET A 57 6.63 -16.95 -19.09
CA MET A 57 7.42 -16.24 -18.07
C MET A 57 6.57 -15.79 -16.89
N VAL A 58 5.35 -15.31 -17.14
CA VAL A 58 4.40 -14.90 -16.10
C VAL A 58 3.93 -16.10 -15.29
N ASP A 59 3.54 -17.21 -15.94
CA ASP A 59 3.13 -18.45 -15.27
C ASP A 59 4.27 -19.00 -14.40
N ARG A 60 5.51 -18.95 -14.89
CA ARG A 60 6.69 -19.37 -14.13
C ARG A 60 6.96 -18.48 -12.92
N ARG A 61 6.68 -17.18 -13.00
CA ARG A 61 6.78 -16.27 -11.85
C ARG A 61 5.66 -16.52 -10.85
N MET A 62 4.43 -16.73 -11.33
CA MET A 62 3.26 -16.97 -10.48
C MET A 62 3.41 -18.24 -9.66
N THR A 63 3.82 -19.34 -10.30
CA THR A 63 4.10 -20.62 -9.63
C THR A 63 5.22 -20.51 -8.58
N MET A 64 6.25 -19.70 -8.84
CA MET A 64 7.28 -19.42 -7.82
C MET A 64 6.74 -18.64 -6.62
N PHE A 65 5.82 -17.70 -6.85
CA PHE A 65 5.16 -16.97 -5.75
C PHE A 65 4.24 -17.88 -4.93
N GLU A 66 3.44 -18.72 -5.59
CA GLU A 66 2.59 -19.71 -4.92
C GLU A 66 3.42 -20.69 -4.09
N ALA A 67 4.55 -21.18 -4.61
CA ALA A 67 5.46 -22.04 -3.86
C ALA A 67 6.07 -21.35 -2.63
N ARG A 68 6.38 -20.05 -2.72
CA ARG A 68 6.87 -19.27 -1.57
C ARG A 68 5.78 -19.04 -0.54
N LEU A 69 4.57 -18.71 -0.96
CA LEU A 69 3.44 -18.50 -0.06
C LEU A 69 3.07 -19.78 0.67
N THR A 70 2.96 -20.90 -0.05
CA THR A 70 2.71 -22.21 0.57
C THR A 70 3.81 -22.56 1.55
N LYS A 71 5.08 -22.34 1.19
CA LYS A 71 6.20 -22.53 2.12
C LYS A 71 6.06 -21.66 3.37
N LEU A 72 5.81 -20.37 3.25
CA LEU A 72 5.61 -19.47 4.39
C LEU A 72 4.42 -19.86 5.26
N VAL A 73 3.30 -20.25 4.65
CA VAL A 73 2.12 -20.75 5.37
C VAL A 73 2.46 -22.05 6.12
N THR A 74 3.14 -23.00 5.48
CA THR A 74 3.56 -24.24 6.15
C THR A 74 4.58 -23.99 7.24
N GLU A 75 5.54 -23.08 7.04
CA GLU A 75 6.51 -22.68 8.05
C GLU A 75 5.83 -22.00 9.22
N GLN A 76 4.91 -21.07 9.00
CA GLN A 76 4.15 -20.42 10.06
C GLN A 76 3.25 -21.42 10.80
N GLN A 77 2.61 -22.33 10.08
CA GLN A 77 1.73 -23.34 10.67
C GLN A 77 2.52 -24.39 11.46
N ASN A 78 3.74 -24.73 11.04
CA ASN A 78 4.64 -25.62 11.77
C ASN A 78 5.38 -24.90 12.92
N ALA A 79 5.68 -23.60 12.77
CA ALA A 79 6.29 -22.75 13.78
C ALA A 79 5.28 -22.22 14.82
N LEU A 80 3.99 -22.46 14.60
CA LEU A 80 2.96 -22.41 15.62
C LEU A 80 2.77 -23.84 16.16
N PRO A 81 3.64 -24.35 17.05
CA PRO A 81 3.35 -25.59 17.75
C PRO A 81 2.14 -25.29 18.61
N LEU A 82 0.95 -25.75 18.21
CA LEU A 82 -0.23 -25.88 19.08
C LEU A 82 -0.24 -24.84 20.22
N VAL A 83 -0.17 -23.55 19.90
CA VAL A 83 -0.76 -22.55 20.81
C VAL A 83 -2.25 -22.61 20.53
N ALA A 84 -2.81 -23.82 20.65
CA ALA A 84 -4.09 -23.99 21.28
C ALA A 84 -3.92 -23.19 22.57
N ALA A 85 -4.47 -21.97 22.58
CA ALA A 85 -4.53 -21.14 23.75
C ALA A 85 -4.92 -22.06 24.89
N ALA A 86 -3.96 -22.41 25.75
CA ALA A 86 -4.24 -23.30 26.86
C ALA A 86 -5.40 -22.61 27.58
N PRO A 87 -6.56 -23.27 27.75
CA PRO A 87 -7.74 -22.61 28.27
C PRO A 87 -7.34 -22.06 29.64
N VAL A 88 -7.22 -20.73 29.73
CA VAL A 88 -6.81 -20.08 30.96
C VAL A 88 -7.96 -20.32 31.93
N PRO A 89 -7.79 -21.14 32.98
CA PRO A 89 -8.90 -21.36 33.89
C PRO A 89 -9.22 -20.02 34.58
N PRO A 90 -10.52 -19.68 34.77
CA PRO A 90 -10.88 -18.50 35.54
C PRO A 90 -10.39 -18.66 36.98
N LEU A 91 -9.79 -17.61 37.54
CA LEU A 91 -9.41 -17.62 38.95
C LEU A 91 -10.66 -17.50 39.81
N LYS A 92 -10.67 -18.12 41.00
CA LYS A 92 -11.77 -17.96 41.96
C LYS A 92 -11.90 -16.47 42.32
N ASN A 93 -13.08 -15.89 42.08
CA ASN A 93 -13.46 -14.49 42.32
C ASN A 93 -12.96 -13.46 41.28
N GLU A 94 -12.58 -13.89 40.08
CA GLU A 94 -12.20 -12.95 39.03
C GLU A 94 -13.42 -12.30 38.35
N LEU A 95 -13.35 -10.99 38.11
CA LEU A 95 -14.35 -10.27 37.34
C LEU A 95 -14.27 -10.69 35.85
N PRO A 96 -15.40 -10.80 35.12
CA PRO A 96 -15.38 -11.21 33.71
C PRO A 96 -14.46 -10.35 32.82
N VAL A 97 -14.32 -9.08 33.15
CA VAL A 97 -13.44 -8.13 32.44
C VAL A 97 -11.96 -8.44 32.71
N GLU A 98 -11.59 -8.77 33.95
CA GLU A 98 -10.21 -9.12 34.31
C GLU A 98 -9.78 -10.41 33.61
N TYR A 99 -10.71 -11.37 33.51
CA TYR A 99 -10.50 -12.61 32.76
C TYR A 99 -10.26 -12.36 31.27
N ALA A 100 -11.06 -11.49 30.64
CA ALA A 100 -10.89 -11.08 29.25
C ALA A 100 -9.54 -10.40 29.00
N VAL A 101 -9.12 -9.51 29.91
CA VAL A 101 -7.82 -8.84 29.84
C VAL A 101 -6.67 -9.84 29.99
N ARG A 102 -6.80 -10.83 30.89
CA ARG A 102 -5.80 -11.89 31.04
C ARG A 102 -5.71 -12.75 29.79
N MET A 103 -6.84 -13.14 29.19
CA MET A 103 -6.87 -13.87 27.94
C MET A 103 -6.24 -13.07 26.79
N ALA A 104 -6.57 -11.79 26.67
CA ALA A 104 -5.96 -10.91 25.67
C ALA A 104 -4.43 -10.80 25.85
N ARG A 105 -3.95 -10.72 27.10
CA ARG A 105 -2.50 -10.70 27.42
C ARG A 105 -1.80 -12.04 27.20
N SER A 106 -2.51 -13.16 27.34
CA SER A 106 -1.96 -14.49 27.06
C SER A 106 -1.94 -14.84 25.57
N GLY A 107 -2.38 -13.94 24.69
CA GLY A 107 -2.38 -14.15 23.24
C GLY A 107 -3.64 -14.86 22.72
N ALA A 108 -4.76 -14.78 23.43
CA ALA A 108 -6.03 -15.31 22.96
C ALA A 108 -6.47 -14.62 21.66
N THR A 109 -7.15 -15.36 20.79
CA THR A 109 -7.70 -14.82 19.56
C THR A 109 -9.00 -14.05 19.80
N VAL A 110 -9.46 -13.30 18.79
CA VAL A 110 -10.76 -12.61 18.84
C VAL A 110 -11.89 -13.61 19.11
N ASP A 111 -11.84 -14.79 18.48
CA ASP A 111 -12.85 -15.83 18.64
C ASP A 111 -12.86 -16.42 20.06
N ASP A 112 -11.70 -16.55 20.68
CA ASP A 112 -11.58 -17.03 22.07
C ASP A 112 -12.18 -16.04 23.07
N LEU A 113 -12.00 -14.74 22.83
CA LEU A 113 -12.59 -13.68 23.67
C LEU A 113 -14.11 -13.59 23.49
N VAL A 114 -14.61 -13.75 22.27
CA VAL A 114 -16.06 -13.76 21.99
C VAL A 114 -16.71 -14.98 22.65
N ARG A 115 -16.11 -16.17 22.51
CA ARG A 115 -16.66 -17.42 23.05
C ARG A 115 -16.47 -17.55 24.56
N GLY A 116 -15.34 -17.10 25.10
CA GLY A 116 -14.97 -17.26 26.51
C GLY A 116 -15.47 -16.14 27.43
N CYS A 117 -15.68 -14.92 26.90
CA CYS A 117 -16.12 -13.76 27.68
C CYS A 117 -17.46 -13.17 27.22
N GLY A 118 -18.07 -13.68 26.15
CA GLY A 118 -19.33 -13.17 25.62
C GLY A 118 -19.24 -11.77 25.01
N LEU A 119 -18.04 -11.36 24.59
CA LEU A 119 -17.76 -10.04 24.03
C LEU A 119 -18.26 -9.94 22.59
N ASN A 120 -18.62 -8.73 22.15
CA ASN A 120 -18.84 -8.46 20.74
C ASN A 120 -17.48 -8.48 19.99
N ILE A 121 -17.48 -8.81 18.69
CA ILE A 121 -16.29 -8.82 17.83
C ILE A 121 -15.54 -7.48 17.92
N GLY A 122 -16.26 -6.36 17.91
CA GLY A 122 -15.68 -5.03 18.05
C GLY A 122 -15.01 -4.79 19.41
N GLU A 123 -15.62 -5.29 20.49
CA GLU A 123 -15.08 -5.16 21.85
C GLU A 123 -13.86 -6.05 22.05
N ALA A 124 -13.87 -7.27 21.52
CA ALA A 124 -12.74 -8.19 21.54
C ALA A 124 -11.54 -7.64 20.77
N GLN A 125 -11.77 -7.03 19.59
CA GLN A 125 -10.70 -6.37 18.83
C GLN A 125 -10.12 -5.16 19.57
N LEU A 126 -10.97 -4.35 20.22
CA LEU A 126 -10.52 -3.22 21.01
C LEU A 126 -9.68 -3.66 22.22
N LEU A 127 -10.14 -4.68 22.95
CA LEU A 127 -9.41 -5.26 24.08
C LEU A 127 -8.05 -5.82 23.67
N LEU A 128 -7.96 -6.51 22.53
CA LEU A 128 -6.67 -6.96 22.01
C LEU A 128 -5.75 -5.79 21.66
N ARG A 129 -6.25 -4.74 20.98
CA ARG A 129 -5.42 -3.56 20.67
C ARG A 129 -4.91 -2.85 21.91
N MET A 130 -5.73 -2.79 22.97
CA MET A 130 -5.36 -2.14 24.23
C MET A 130 -4.42 -2.97 25.11
N HIS A 131 -4.52 -4.31 25.07
CA HIS A 131 -3.85 -5.17 26.04
C HIS A 131 -2.89 -6.21 25.45
N ALA A 132 -2.83 -6.39 24.13
CA ALA A 132 -1.93 -7.36 23.49
C ALA A 132 -0.46 -6.88 23.40
N VAL A 133 -0.15 -5.63 23.80
CA VAL A 133 1.20 -5.07 23.57
C VAL A 133 1.88 -4.65 24.88
N LYS A 134 2.68 -5.58 25.41
CA LYS A 134 3.98 -5.30 26.04
C LYS A 134 4.92 -6.51 25.89
N ARG A 135 5.19 -6.94 24.65
CA ARG A 135 6.32 -7.83 24.33
C ARG A 135 7.21 -7.34 23.19
N THR A 136 6.76 -6.39 22.38
CA THR A 136 7.59 -5.80 21.31
C THR A 136 8.68 -4.85 21.83
N SER A 137 8.62 -4.38 23.08
CA SER A 137 9.62 -3.45 23.65
C SER A 137 10.72 -4.11 24.49
N GLU A 138 10.61 -5.39 24.87
CA GLU A 138 11.62 -6.08 25.69
C GLU A 138 12.58 -6.94 24.85
N GLU A 139 12.19 -7.36 23.63
CA GLU A 139 13.04 -8.14 22.73
C GLU A 139 13.97 -7.26 21.88
N SER A 140 13.65 -5.97 21.69
CA SER A 140 14.52 -5.00 21.01
C SER A 140 15.60 -4.38 21.92
N ALA A 141 15.64 -4.75 23.21
CA ALA A 141 16.66 -4.29 24.17
C ALA A 141 17.70 -5.38 24.52
N ARG A 142 17.66 -6.53 23.83
CA ARG A 142 18.60 -7.66 24.02
C ARG A 142 19.33 -8.09 22.75
N HIS A 143 19.33 -7.27 21.70
CA HIS A 143 20.21 -7.42 20.54
C HIS A 143 21.01 -6.15 20.33
#